data_AF-A0A089RZN4-F1
#
_entry.id   AF-A0A089RZN4-F1
#
_cell.length_a   1.000
_cell.length_b   1.000
_cell.length_c   1.000
_cell.angle_alpha   90.00
_cell.angle_beta   90.00
_cell.angle_gamma   90.00
#
_symmetry.space_group_name_H-M   'P 1'
#
loop_
_entity.id
_entity.type
_entity.pdbx_description
1 polymer ?
#
loop_
_entity_poly.entity_id
_entity_poly.type
_entity_poly.pdbx_seq_one_letter_code
_entity_poly.pdbx_strand_id
1 'polypeptide(L)'
;MWLKLGISKPKVLGNELRKITKAKQAEKLEKEKAKIAKKRKLAKSEAEIMFGCLKQEFIISAKEGRYDWFCNLDYFKKIMKENNLHSDKYYLYVELEKICERNNIRTSVLAGTYNFCWD
;
A
#
# COMPACT_ATOMS: atom_id res chain seq x y z
N MET A 1 -47.41 -0.67 -44.91
CA MET A 1 -46.05 -0.29 -44.48
C MET A 1 -46.11 -0.07 -42.97
N TRP A 2 -45.58 -1.01 -42.17
CA TRP A 2 -45.73 -0.97 -40.71
C TRP A 2 -44.64 -0.07 -40.09
N LEU A 3 -45.05 1.10 -39.60
CA LEU A 3 -44.20 1.98 -38.80
C LEU A 3 -43.93 1.29 -37.45
N LYS A 4 -42.71 0.75 -37.28
CA LYS A 4 -42.21 0.34 -35.97
C LYS A 4 -41.98 1.61 -35.14
N LEU A 5 -43.03 2.06 -34.45
CA LEU A 5 -42.91 3.05 -33.39
C LEU A 5 -41.99 2.46 -32.32
N GLY A 6 -40.77 2.98 -32.24
CA GLY A 6 -39.79 2.61 -31.21
C GLY A 6 -40.34 3.00 -29.85
N ILE A 7 -41.03 2.07 -29.19
CA ILE A 7 -41.47 2.23 -27.81
C ILE A 7 -40.21 2.28 -26.95
N SER A 8 -39.72 3.49 -26.66
CA SER A 8 -38.68 3.66 -25.65
C SER A 8 -39.28 3.17 -24.34
N LYS A 9 -38.74 2.07 -23.77
CA LYS A 9 -39.17 1.58 -22.45
C LYS A 9 -39.23 2.77 -21.47
N PRO A 10 -40.31 2.92 -20.70
CA PRO A 10 -40.41 3.98 -19.71
C PRO A 10 -39.16 3.95 -18.83
N LYS A 11 -38.51 5.11 -18.63
CA LYS A 11 -37.42 5.21 -17.67
C LYS A 11 -37.99 4.93 -16.28
N VAL A 12 -37.84 3.69 -15.84
CA VAL A 12 -38.23 3.28 -14.49
C VAL A 12 -37.29 3.99 -13.51
N LEU A 13 -37.84 4.58 -12.44
CA LEU A 13 -37.09 5.28 -11.40
C LEU A 13 -35.83 4.51 -10.94
N GLY A 14 -35.91 3.19 -10.82
CA GLY A 14 -34.77 2.33 -10.48
C GLY A 14 -33.57 2.44 -11.44
N ASN A 15 -33.79 2.66 -12.74
CA ASN A 15 -32.70 2.87 -13.71
C ASN A 15 -32.01 4.22 -13.52
N GLU A 16 -32.75 5.26 -13.13
CA GLU A 16 -32.20 6.58 -12.85
C GLU A 16 -31.39 6.56 -11.55
N LEU A 17 -31.95 5.97 -10.49
CA LEU A 17 -31.24 5.75 -9.22
C LEU A 17 -29.96 4.95 -9.44
N ARG A 18 -29.98 3.86 -10.21
CA ARG A 18 -28.79 3.05 -10.51
C ARG A 18 -27.70 3.84 -11.23
N LYS A 19 -28.07 4.75 -12.14
CA LYS A 19 -27.12 5.63 -12.83
C LYS A 19 -26.48 6.62 -11.86
N ILE A 20 -27.28 7.25 -10.99
CA ILE A 20 -26.80 8.18 -9.95
C ILE A 20 -25.83 7.45 -9.01
N THR A 21 -26.20 6.26 -8.52
CA THR A 21 -25.34 5.46 -7.63
C THR A 21 -24.02 5.09 -8.29
N LYS A 22 -24.03 4.62 -9.55
CA LYS A 22 -22.81 4.29 -10.29
C LYS A 22 -21.90 5.51 -10.48
N ALA A 23 -22.48 6.65 -10.85
CA ALA A 23 -21.73 7.89 -11.00
C ALA A 23 -21.07 8.31 -9.67
N LYS A 24 -21.80 8.21 -8.56
CA LYS A 24 -21.28 8.55 -7.24
C LYS A 24 -20.20 7.57 -6.75
N GLN A 25 -20.35 6.28 -7.05
CA GLN A 25 -19.33 5.27 -6.78
C GLN A 25 -18.05 5.53 -7.57
N ALA A 26 -18.16 5.85 -8.86
CA ALA A 26 -17.01 6.19 -9.70
C ALA A 26 -16.29 7.45 -9.17
N GLU A 27 -17.04 8.49 -8.79
CA GLU A 27 -16.46 9.71 -8.19
C GLU A 27 -15.72 9.42 -6.88
N LYS A 28 -16.29 8.57 -6.01
CA LYS A 28 -15.62 8.14 -4.76
C LYS A 28 -14.35 7.35 -5.06
N LEU A 29 -14.41 6.41 -6.00
CA LEU A 29 -13.27 5.58 -6.40
C LEU A 29 -12.11 6.44 -6.92
N GLU A 30 -12.38 7.41 -7.79
CA GLU A 30 -11.34 8.31 -8.30
C GLU A 30 -10.72 9.18 -7.21
N LYS A 31 -11.53 9.68 -6.27
CA LYS A 31 -11.01 10.41 -5.10
C LYS A 31 -10.15 9.52 -4.19
N GLU A 32 -10.53 8.26 -3.99
CA GLU A 32 -9.74 7.30 -3.23
C GLU A 32 -8.43 6.96 -3.95
N LYS A 33 -8.46 6.69 -5.26
CA LYS A 33 -7.26 6.47 -6.06
C LYS A 33 -6.28 7.62 -5.96
N ALA A 34 -6.76 8.87 -6.06
CA ALA A 34 -5.92 10.05 -5.91
C ALA A 34 -5.30 10.16 -4.50
N LYS A 35 -6.05 9.83 -3.44
CA LYS A 35 -5.52 9.78 -2.06
C LYS A 35 -4.47 8.68 -1.88
N ILE A 36 -4.74 7.49 -2.41
CA ILE A 36 -3.81 6.35 -2.38
C ILE A 36 -2.52 6.70 -3.13
N ALA A 37 -2.63 7.32 -4.31
CA ALA A 37 -1.47 7.75 -5.10
C ALA A 37 -0.60 8.75 -4.33
N LYS A 38 -1.22 9.72 -3.63
CA LYS A 38 -0.48 10.67 -2.77
C LYS A 38 0.23 9.95 -1.63
N LYS A 39 -0.45 9.05 -0.92
CA LYS A 39 0.15 8.25 0.17
C LYS A 39 1.33 7.42 -0.32
N ARG A 40 1.19 6.75 -1.47
CA ARG A 40 2.24 5.94 -2.09
C ARG A 40 3.46 6.77 -2.52
N LYS A 41 3.24 7.99 -3.04
CA LYS A 41 4.34 8.86 -3.45
C LYS A 41 5.27 9.21 -2.28
N LEU A 42 4.69 9.58 -1.13
CA LEU A 42 5.46 9.86 0.08
C LEU A 42 6.14 8.59 0.62
N ALA A 43 5.40 7.48 0.68
CA ALA A 43 5.93 6.19 1.13
C ALA A 43 7.13 5.73 0.31
N LYS A 44 7.11 5.95 -1.01
CA LYS A 44 8.21 5.57 -1.90
C LYS A 44 9.52 6.29 -1.53
N SER A 45 9.49 7.59 -1.23
CA SER A 45 10.69 8.32 -0.82
C SER A 45 11.16 7.93 0.58
N GLU A 46 10.24 7.71 1.51
CA GLU A 46 10.59 7.38 2.89
C GLU A 46 11.01 5.91 3.06
N ALA A 47 10.60 5.01 2.16
CA ALA A 47 10.97 3.60 2.19
C ALA A 47 12.48 3.40 1.97
N GLU A 48 13.12 4.21 1.13
CA GLU A 48 14.58 4.17 0.94
C GLU A 48 15.32 4.57 2.22
N ILE A 49 14.81 5.56 2.96
CA ILE A 49 15.36 5.99 4.25
C ILE A 49 15.20 4.86 5.28
N MET A 50 13.99 4.30 5.38
CA MET A 50 13.71 3.17 6.25
C MET A 50 14.62 1.98 5.95
N PHE A 51 14.80 1.61 4.68
CA PHE A 51 15.71 0.55 4.29
C PHE A 51 17.15 0.85 4.71
N GLY A 52 17.61 2.09 4.54
CA GLY A 52 18.93 2.55 4.99
C GLY A 52 19.12 2.35 6.50
N CYS A 53 18.12 2.68 7.32
CA CYS A 53 18.15 2.44 8.77
C CYS A 53 18.23 0.95 9.11
N LEU A 54 17.40 0.12 8.46
CA LEU A 54 17.34 -1.32 8.73
C LEU A 54 18.56 -2.09 8.22
N LYS A 55 19.25 -1.59 7.19
CA LYS A 55 20.45 -2.22 6.61
C LYS A 55 21.52 -2.51 7.67
N GLN A 56 21.68 -1.63 8.65
CA GLN A 56 22.67 -1.82 9.70
C GLN A 56 22.31 -3.01 10.62
N GLU A 57 21.03 -3.20 10.92
CA GLU A 57 20.52 -4.34 11.67
C GLU A 57 20.72 -5.65 10.90
N PHE A 58 20.49 -5.63 9.59
CA PHE A 58 20.73 -6.81 8.74
C PHE A 58 22.21 -7.22 8.77
N ILE A 59 23.13 -6.24 8.67
CA ILE A 59 24.58 -6.50 8.74
C ILE A 59 24.98 -7.06 10.10
N ILE A 60 24.44 -6.52 11.21
CA ILE A 60 24.70 -7.02 12.56
C ILE A 60 24.21 -8.47 12.68
N SER A 61 22.97 -8.74 12.25
CA SER A 61 22.40 -10.08 12.29
C SER A 61 23.20 -11.10 11.46
N ALA A 62 23.64 -10.71 10.26
CA ALA A 62 24.47 -11.55 9.41
C ALA A 62 25.85 -11.84 10.01
N LYS A 63 26.47 -10.86 10.70
CA LYS A 63 27.74 -11.06 11.43
C LYS A 63 27.61 -12.04 12.59
N GLU A 64 26.40 -12.21 13.13
CA GLU A 64 26.08 -13.20 14.16
C GLU A 64 25.72 -14.59 13.56
N GLY A 65 25.85 -14.74 12.23
CA GLY A 65 25.56 -16.00 11.52
C GLY A 65 24.08 -16.27 11.30
N ARG A 66 23.20 -15.26 11.43
CA ARG A 66 21.77 -15.38 11.16
C ARG A 66 21.44 -15.06 9.70
N TYR A 67 20.39 -15.70 9.19
CA TYR A 67 19.84 -15.50 7.84
C TYR A 67 18.60 -14.60 7.84
N ASP A 68 18.19 -14.13 9.02
CA ASP A 68 17.00 -13.32 9.21
C ASP A 68 17.17 -12.25 10.29
N TRP A 69 16.22 -11.33 10.32
CA TRP A 69 16.05 -10.37 11.41
C TRP A 69 14.58 -9.93 11.55
N PHE A 70 14.16 -9.78 12.80
CA PHE A 70 12.78 -9.44 13.16
C PHE A 70 12.68 -7.99 13.66
N CYS A 71 11.80 -7.22 13.03
CA CYS A 71 11.41 -5.88 13.45
C CYS A 71 10.02 -5.91 14.06
N ASN A 72 9.91 -5.69 15.36
CA ASN A 72 8.58 -5.52 15.95
C ASN A 72 7.98 -4.14 15.56
N LEU A 73 6.66 -4.03 15.71
CA LEU A 73 5.92 -2.84 15.30
C LEU A 73 6.39 -1.54 15.97
N ASP A 74 6.79 -1.63 17.23
CA ASP A 74 7.17 -0.46 18.02
C ASP A 74 8.56 0.03 17.64
N TYR A 75 9.48 -0.88 17.32
CA TYR A 75 10.78 -0.54 16.74
C TYR A 75 10.62 0.11 15.37
N PHE A 76 9.75 -0.44 14.52
CA PHE A 76 9.44 0.17 13.22
C PHE A 76 8.91 1.61 13.37
N LYS A 77 7.97 1.83 14.30
CA LYS A 77 7.45 3.18 14.62
C LYS A 77 8.52 4.10 15.21
N LYS A 78 9.43 3.56 16.03
CA LYS A 78 10.54 4.31 16.62
C LYS A 78 11.44 4.86 15.52
N ILE A 79 11.86 4.02 14.56
CA ILE A 79 12.66 4.45 13.41
C ILE A 79 11.94 5.54 12.63
N MET A 80 10.63 5.37 12.37
CA MET A 80 9.83 6.40 11.69
C MET A 80 9.87 7.74 12.43
N LYS A 81 9.69 7.73 13.75
CA LYS A 81 9.71 8.95 14.57
C LYS A 81 11.09 9.61 14.58
N GLU A 82 12.15 8.83 14.78
CA GLU A 82 13.53 9.32 14.86
C GLU A 82 14.01 9.91 13.53
N ASN A 83 13.52 9.39 12.40
CA ASN A 83 13.86 9.85 11.06
C ASN A 83 12.79 10.76 10.44
N ASN A 84 11.82 11.23 11.24
CA ASN A 84 10.76 12.14 10.82
C ASN A 84 9.98 11.65 9.58
N LEU A 85 9.65 10.36 9.54
CA LEU A 85 8.88 9.71 8.48
C LEU A 85 7.38 9.81 8.79
N HIS A 86 6.62 10.38 7.85
CA HIS A 86 5.18 10.69 8.02
C HIS A 86 4.26 9.77 7.25
N SER A 87 4.80 8.83 6.48
CA SER A 87 4.00 7.89 5.71
C SER A 87 3.11 7.04 6.58
N ASP A 88 1.96 6.70 6.04
CA ASP A 88 1.12 5.65 6.57
C ASP A 88 1.93 4.33 6.59
N LYS A 89 2.02 3.70 7.76
CA LYS A 89 2.84 2.50 7.99
C LYS A 89 2.59 1.39 6.98
N TYR A 90 1.34 1.19 6.58
CA TYR A 90 1.01 0.14 5.62
C TYR A 90 1.65 0.43 4.27
N TYR A 91 1.52 1.66 3.77
CA TYR A 91 2.10 2.05 2.48
C TYR A 91 3.62 2.09 2.54
N LEU A 92 4.21 2.53 3.66
CA LEU A 92 5.65 2.50 3.86
C LEU A 92 6.20 1.08 3.78
N TYR A 93 5.55 0.13 4.47
CA TYR A 93 5.96 -1.28 4.45
C TYR A 93 5.84 -1.88 3.04
N VAL A 94 4.75 -1.60 2.30
CA VAL A 94 4.57 -2.09 0.93
C VAL A 94 5.66 -1.57 -0.02
N GLU A 95 6.12 -0.33 0.13
CA GLU A 95 7.23 0.18 -0.69
C GLU A 95 8.58 -0.35 -0.21
N LEU A 96 8.76 -0.55 1.11
CA LEU A 96 9.96 -1.18 1.69
C LEU A 96 10.13 -2.62 1.21
N GLU A 97 9.04 -3.40 1.16
CA GLU A 97 9.03 -4.79 0.66
C GLU A 97 9.61 -4.87 -0.76
N LYS A 98 9.26 -3.93 -1.64
CA LYS A 98 9.84 -3.88 -3.01
C LYS A 98 11.34 -3.57 -3.01
N ILE A 99 11.81 -2.75 -2.07
CA ILE A 99 13.24 -2.46 -1.95
C ILE A 99 13.96 -3.70 -1.45
N CYS A 100 13.42 -4.38 -0.44
CA CYS A 100 13.93 -5.65 0.07
C CYS A 100 14.00 -6.71 -1.05
N GLU A 101 12.94 -6.89 -1.83
CA GLU A 101 12.88 -7.84 -2.95
C GLU A 101 14.00 -7.60 -3.97
N ARG A 102 14.25 -6.33 -4.36
CA ARG A 102 15.35 -5.96 -5.26
C ARG A 102 16.74 -6.28 -4.71
N ASN A 103 16.85 -6.42 -3.39
CA ASN A 103 18.10 -6.77 -2.69
C ASN A 103 18.13 -8.25 -2.28
N ASN A 104 17.26 -9.10 -2.84
CA ASN A 104 17.11 -10.52 -2.47
C ASN A 104 16.80 -10.73 -0.97
N ILE A 105 16.05 -9.81 -0.37
CA ILE A 105 15.58 -9.93 1.00
C ILE A 105 14.07 -10.21 0.95
N ARG A 106 13.67 -11.39 1.43
CA ARG A 106 12.26 -11.78 1.55
C ARG A 106 11.66 -11.15 2.79
N THR A 107 10.39 -10.72 2.70
CA THR A 107 9.68 -10.11 3.82
C THR A 107 8.39 -10.85 4.16
N SER A 108 8.05 -10.91 5.45
CA SER A 108 6.74 -11.39 5.90
C SER A 108 6.28 -10.67 7.17
N VAL A 109 4.98 -10.74 7.47
CA VAL A 109 4.37 -10.14 8.67
C VAL A 109 3.66 -11.20 9.48
N LEU A 110 4.05 -11.35 10.74
CA LEU A 110 3.40 -12.26 11.68
C LEU A 110 3.11 -11.53 13.00
N ALA A 111 1.84 -11.44 13.38
CA ALA A 111 1.39 -10.86 14.65
C ALA A 111 1.96 -9.45 14.96
N GLY A 112 2.17 -8.60 13.95
CA GLY A 112 2.73 -7.26 14.11
C GLY A 112 4.26 -7.18 14.12
N THR A 113 4.94 -8.30 13.86
CA THR A 113 6.37 -8.37 13.63
C THR A 113 6.65 -8.53 12.14
N TYR A 114 7.55 -7.70 11.62
CA TYR A 114 8.07 -7.77 10.27
C TYR A 114 9.32 -8.64 10.28
N ASN A 115 9.34 -9.69 9.48
CA ASN A 115 10.50 -10.56 9.29
C ASN A 115 11.19 -10.22 7.96
N PHE A 116 12.52 -10.24 7.95
CA PHE A 116 13.39 -9.99 6.80
C PHE A 116 14.40 -11.14 6.69
N CYS A 117 14.42 -11.89 5.58
CA CYS A 117 15.27 -13.06 5.38
C CYS A 117 16.13 -12.93 4.11
N TRP A 118 17.36 -13.42 4.13
CA TRP A 118 18.35 -13.29 3.04
C TRP A 118 19.13 -14.59 2.75
N ASP A 119 18.48 -15.74 2.96
CA ASP A 119 18.95 -17.07 2.56
C ASP A 119 18.73 -17.39 1.07
#